data_AF-A0A1F5WFG0-F1
#
_entry.id   AF-A0A1F5WFG0-F1
#
_cell.length_a   1.000
_cell.length_b   1.000
_cell.length_c   1.000
_cell.angle_alpha   90.00
_cell.angle_beta   90.00
_cell.angle_gamma   90.00
#
_symmetry.space_group_name_H-M   'P 1'
#
loop_
_entity.id
_entity.type
_entity.pdbx_description
1 polymer ?
#
loop_
_entity_poly.entity_id
_entity_poly.type
_entity_poly.pdbx_seq_one_letter_code
_entity_poly.pdbx_strand_id
1 'polypeptide(L)'
;MNELVCTEAQAEDLSRQLSTAKGFSFEEQKQAINDLRLLVAAEEAKVLVRDLNDLQHQLVHLTDYAPDTGVRSPYGIVIEPSRWSAGLLLLRSGTLLRVLLSLDEEGRFEDIRAICPYDAVEKFGLDQIRYGLAALFIRKFMELEEKRDVLRKQLAKARDAQARQERR
;
A
#
# COMPACT_ATOMS: atom_id res chain seq x y z
N MET A 1 9.44 -4.93 64.14
CA MET A 1 10.10 -5.17 62.85
C MET A 1 9.98 -6.67 62.59
N ASN A 2 9.18 -7.08 61.60
CA ASN A 2 9.08 -8.50 61.23
C ASN A 2 10.18 -8.78 60.22
N GLU A 3 11.27 -9.38 60.67
CA GLU A 3 12.27 -9.95 59.78
C GLU A 3 11.66 -11.20 59.14
N LEU A 4 11.42 -11.14 57.83
CA LEU A 4 11.05 -12.31 57.03
C LEU A 4 12.27 -13.23 56.98
N VAL A 5 12.32 -14.20 57.90
CA VAL A 5 13.30 -15.28 57.87
C VAL A 5 12.87 -16.26 56.77
N CYS A 6 13.54 -16.19 55.63
CA CYS A 6 13.38 -17.18 54.57
C CYS A 6 14.08 -18.48 55.00
N THR A 7 13.37 -19.61 55.00
CA THR A 7 13.97 -20.90 55.34
C THR A 7 14.85 -21.41 54.20
N GLU A 8 15.85 -22.24 54.48
CA GLU A 8 16.77 -22.79 53.44
C GLU A 8 16.00 -23.49 52.32
N ALA A 9 14.91 -24.19 52.66
CA ALA A 9 14.02 -24.83 51.68
C ALA A 9 13.30 -23.82 50.78
N GLN A 10 12.90 -22.65 51.31
CA GLN A 10 12.31 -21.58 50.51
C GLN A 10 13.36 -20.90 49.62
N ALA A 11 14.60 -20.76 50.09
CA ALA A 11 15.69 -20.18 49.30
C ALA A 11 16.14 -21.10 48.14
N GLU A 12 16.13 -22.42 48.34
CA GLU A 12 16.38 -23.40 47.29
C GLU A 12 15.25 -23.47 46.27
N ASP A 13 13.99 -23.42 46.71
CA ASP A 13 12.84 -23.39 45.79
C ASP A 13 12.82 -22.09 44.98
N LEU A 14 13.09 -20.94 45.60
CA LEU A 14 13.26 -19.67 44.88
C LEU A 14 14.42 -19.72 43.89
N SER A 15 15.55 -20.32 44.27
CA SER A 15 16.71 -20.46 43.38
C SER A 15 16.41 -21.39 42.20
N ARG A 16 15.67 -22.49 42.42
CA ARG A 16 15.17 -23.33 41.33
C ARG A 16 14.26 -22.54 40.42
N GLN A 17 13.22 -21.90 40.94
CA GLN A 17 12.26 -21.10 40.16
C GLN A 17 12.96 -19.97 39.39
N LEU A 18 13.93 -19.27 39.99
CA LEU A 18 14.74 -18.26 39.32
C LEU A 18 15.66 -18.86 38.26
N SER A 19 16.16 -20.09 38.44
CA SER A 19 16.93 -20.79 37.40
C SER A 19 16.06 -21.24 36.23
N THR A 20 14.83 -21.70 36.48
CA THR A 20 13.86 -22.04 35.44
C THR A 20 13.41 -20.77 34.70
N ALA A 21 13.22 -19.65 35.42
CA ALA A 21 12.92 -18.35 34.84
C ALA A 21 14.11 -17.76 34.05
N LYS A 22 15.36 -17.97 34.50
CA LYS A 22 16.57 -17.64 33.74
C LYS A 22 16.74 -18.49 32.47
N GLY A 23 16.08 -19.65 32.40
CA GLY A 23 16.00 -20.48 31.20
C GLY A 23 15.05 -19.95 30.12
N PHE A 24 14.18 -18.97 30.44
CA PHE A 24 13.41 -18.22 29.44
C PHE A 24 14.23 -17.01 28.99
N SER A 25 15.08 -17.18 27.98
CA SER A 25 15.83 -16.03 27.47
C SER A 25 14.89 -15.12 26.67
N PHE A 26 14.77 -13.87 27.11
CA PHE A 26 14.02 -12.85 26.36
C PHE A 26 14.57 -12.64 24.94
N GLU A 27 15.83 -13.01 24.70
CA GLU A 27 16.44 -12.96 23.37
C GLU A 27 15.91 -14.03 22.42
N GLU A 28 15.70 -15.28 22.87
CA GLU A 28 15.05 -16.31 22.06
C GLU A 28 13.61 -15.94 21.71
N GLN A 29 12.88 -15.31 22.64
CA GLN A 29 11.52 -14.82 22.38
C GLN A 29 11.51 -13.65 21.38
N LYS A 30 12.45 -12.70 21.49
CA LYS A 30 12.61 -11.62 20.50
C LYS A 30 12.93 -12.17 19.13
N GLN A 31 13.81 -13.17 19.05
CA GLN A 31 14.15 -13.82 17.79
C GLN A 31 12.93 -14.52 17.18
N ALA A 32 12.21 -15.30 17.97
CA ALA A 32 10.99 -15.97 17.52
C ALA A 32 9.91 -14.98 17.02
N ILE A 33 9.78 -13.82 17.68
CA ILE A 33 8.88 -12.74 17.24
C ILE A 33 9.35 -12.15 15.90
N ASN A 34 10.66 -11.94 15.72
CA ASN A 34 11.21 -11.46 14.45
C ASN A 34 11.01 -12.48 13.33
N ASP A 35 11.22 -13.76 13.59
CA ASP A 35 11.01 -14.84 12.61
C ASP A 35 9.53 -14.90 12.20
N LEU A 36 8.60 -14.77 13.16
CA LEU A 36 7.16 -14.67 12.87
C LEU A 36 6.81 -13.43 12.04
N ARG A 37 7.42 -12.26 12.34
CA ARG A 37 7.21 -11.04 11.56
C ARG A 37 7.65 -11.21 10.10
N LEU A 38 8.81 -11.85 9.88
CA LEU A 38 9.31 -12.14 8.53
C LEU A 38 8.35 -13.06 7.76
N LEU A 39 7.81 -14.08 8.42
CA LEU A 39 6.81 -14.99 7.84
C LEU A 39 5.51 -14.26 7.49
N VAL A 40 5.01 -13.40 8.38
CA VAL A 40 3.81 -12.59 8.13
C VAL A 40 4.02 -11.67 6.94
N ALA A 41 5.14 -10.93 6.90
CA ALA A 41 5.47 -10.05 5.78
C ALA A 41 5.57 -10.82 4.45
N ALA A 42 6.09 -12.05 4.48
CA ALA A 42 6.16 -12.90 3.29
C ALA A 42 4.78 -13.34 2.79
N GLU A 43 3.86 -13.71 3.69
CA GLU A 43 2.48 -14.03 3.33
C GLU A 43 1.71 -12.79 2.83
N GLU A 44 1.87 -11.65 3.50
CA GLU A 44 1.30 -10.38 3.08
C GLU A 44 1.80 -9.95 1.69
N ALA A 45 3.08 -10.15 1.40
CA ALA A 45 3.65 -9.90 0.08
C ALA A 45 3.03 -10.79 -1.01
N LYS A 46 2.76 -12.08 -0.71
CA LYS A 46 2.04 -12.97 -1.64
C LYS A 46 0.62 -12.48 -1.90
N VAL A 47 -0.06 -12.03 -0.85
CA VAL A 47 -1.40 -11.43 -0.96
C VAL A 47 -1.34 -10.17 -1.84
N LEU A 48 -0.37 -9.29 -1.62
CA LEU A 48 -0.17 -8.10 -2.46
C LEU A 48 0.07 -8.47 -3.93
N VAL A 49 0.93 -9.46 -4.21
CA VAL A 49 1.17 -9.92 -5.58
C VAL A 49 -0.13 -10.38 -6.25
N ARG A 50 -0.96 -11.12 -5.52
CA ARG A 50 -2.27 -11.56 -6.02
C ARG A 50 -3.17 -10.37 -6.32
N ASP A 51 -3.30 -9.43 -5.39
CA ASP A 51 -4.10 -8.22 -5.61
C ASP A 51 -3.62 -7.48 -6.86
N LEU A 52 -2.31 -7.27 -7.01
CA LEU A 52 -1.73 -6.58 -8.16
C LEU A 52 -2.00 -7.30 -9.49
N ASN A 53 -1.98 -8.64 -9.49
CA ASN A 53 -2.33 -9.43 -10.66
C ASN A 53 -3.82 -9.29 -11.01
N ASP A 54 -4.71 -9.36 -10.02
CA ASP A 54 -6.15 -9.18 -10.22
C ASP A 54 -6.45 -7.77 -10.76
N LEU A 55 -5.71 -6.77 -10.28
CA LEU A 55 -5.83 -5.38 -10.72
C LEU A 55 -5.23 -5.13 -12.11
N GLN A 56 -4.31 -5.97 -12.61
CA GLN A 56 -3.56 -5.74 -13.85
C GLN A 56 -4.47 -5.42 -15.05
N HIS A 57 -5.61 -6.12 -15.16
CA HIS A 57 -6.59 -5.89 -16.22
C HIS A 57 -7.29 -4.53 -16.09
N GLN A 58 -7.49 -4.07 -14.86
CA GLN A 58 -8.14 -2.80 -14.55
C GLN A 58 -7.18 -1.61 -14.68
N LEU A 59 -5.86 -1.83 -14.50
CA LEU A 59 -4.83 -0.80 -14.67
C LEU A 59 -4.80 -0.17 -16.05
N VAL A 60 -5.27 -0.89 -17.07
CA VAL A 60 -5.45 -0.34 -18.42
C VAL A 60 -6.40 0.86 -18.44
N HIS A 61 -7.44 0.80 -17.60
CA HIS A 61 -8.48 1.83 -17.49
C HIS A 61 -8.16 2.87 -16.42
N LEU A 62 -7.40 2.45 -15.42
CA LEU A 62 -6.77 3.33 -14.45
C LEU A 62 -5.45 3.90 -14.96
N THR A 63 -5.10 3.91 -16.24
CA THR A 63 -3.92 4.64 -16.71
C THR A 63 -4.32 5.51 -17.88
N ASP A 64 -4.19 6.83 -17.73
CA ASP A 64 -4.46 7.75 -18.81
C ASP A 64 -3.45 7.50 -19.92
N TYR A 65 -3.98 7.03 -21.04
CA TYR A 65 -3.26 6.97 -22.30
C TYR A 65 -3.28 8.38 -22.87
N ALA A 66 -2.13 9.07 -22.88
CA ALA A 66 -1.96 10.28 -23.68
C ALA A 66 -1.78 9.84 -25.14
N PRO A 67 -2.80 9.99 -26.01
CA PRO A 67 -2.76 9.41 -27.36
C PRO A 67 -1.63 10.01 -28.20
N ASP A 68 -1.28 11.26 -27.92
CA ASP A 68 -0.40 12.07 -28.76
C ASP A 68 1.09 11.90 -28.43
N THR A 69 1.40 11.30 -27.26
CA THR A 69 2.80 11.09 -26.83
C THR A 69 3.21 9.63 -26.86
N GLY A 70 2.26 8.69 -26.99
CA GLY A 70 2.52 7.26 -26.83
C GLY A 70 2.97 6.85 -25.42
N VAL A 71 3.07 7.80 -24.50
CA VAL A 71 3.49 7.60 -23.12
C VAL A 71 2.26 7.29 -22.27
N ARG A 72 2.34 6.19 -21.53
CA ARG A 72 1.30 5.79 -20.58
C ARG A 72 1.66 6.36 -19.22
N SER A 73 0.81 7.23 -18.67
CA SER A 73 1.08 7.84 -17.37
C SER A 73 0.88 6.83 -16.24
N PRO A 74 1.88 6.66 -15.34
CA PRO A 74 1.74 5.82 -14.15
C PRO A 74 0.66 6.37 -13.21
N TYR A 75 0.10 5.49 -12.38
CA TYR A 75 -0.85 5.88 -11.34
C TYR A 75 -0.19 5.82 -9.98
N GLY A 76 -0.23 6.92 -9.25
CA GLY A 76 0.37 7.03 -7.93
C GLY A 76 -0.60 6.66 -6.83
N ILE A 77 -0.19 5.72 -5.99
CA ILE A 77 -0.80 5.41 -4.70
C ILE A 77 -0.07 6.24 -3.66
N VAL A 78 -0.78 7.17 -3.02
CA VAL A 78 -0.22 7.93 -1.89
C VAL A 78 -0.55 7.15 -0.62
N ILE A 79 0.50 6.64 0.02
CA ILE A 79 0.39 5.78 1.20
C ILE A 79 0.44 6.63 2.49
N GLU A 80 1.14 7.77 2.48
CA GLU A 80 1.21 8.70 3.63
C GLU A 80 0.76 10.14 3.27
N PRO A 81 -0.54 10.43 3.25
CA PRO A 81 -1.05 11.76 2.89
C PRO A 81 -0.70 12.86 3.91
N SER A 82 -0.37 12.51 5.15
CA SER A 82 -0.05 13.46 6.23
C SER A 82 1.38 14.02 6.15
N ARG A 83 2.29 13.35 5.43
CA ARG A 83 3.70 13.78 5.31
C ARG A 83 4.20 13.87 3.86
N TRP A 84 3.47 13.31 2.89
CA TRP A 84 3.89 13.21 1.48
C TRP A 84 5.33 12.69 1.29
N SER A 85 5.88 12.02 2.31
CA SER A 85 7.29 11.60 2.38
C SER A 85 7.58 10.38 1.50
N ALA A 86 6.56 9.57 1.24
CA ALA A 86 6.67 8.39 0.40
C ALA A 86 5.34 8.05 -0.29
N GLY A 87 5.47 7.59 -1.53
CA GLY A 87 4.37 7.11 -2.35
C GLY A 87 4.77 5.84 -3.10
N LEU A 88 3.78 5.13 -3.62
CA LEU A 88 3.99 3.91 -4.38
C LEU A 88 3.33 4.07 -5.76
N LEU A 89 4.13 4.07 -6.81
CA LEU A 89 3.64 4.10 -8.18
C LEU A 89 3.30 2.70 -8.65
N LEU A 90 2.14 2.60 -9.26
CA LEU A 90 1.67 1.43 -9.95
C LEU A 90 1.80 1.62 -11.46
N LEU A 91 2.62 0.77 -12.09
CA LEU A 91 2.86 0.80 -13.53
C LEU A 91 1.97 -0.20 -14.26
N ARG A 92 1.50 0.20 -15.44
CA ARG A 92 0.65 -0.62 -16.32
C ARG A 92 1.38 -1.85 -16.90
N SER A 93 2.71 -1.86 -16.94
CA SER A 93 3.51 -2.90 -17.58
C SER A 93 3.54 -4.25 -16.82
N GLY A 94 2.75 -4.39 -15.76
CA GLY A 94 2.69 -5.61 -14.96
C GLY A 94 3.76 -5.62 -13.88
N THR A 95 3.34 -6.01 -12.66
CA THR A 95 4.13 -6.38 -11.46
C THR A 95 5.20 -5.42 -10.93
N LEU A 96 5.54 -4.34 -11.66
CA LEU A 96 6.55 -3.38 -11.27
C LEU A 96 5.93 -2.31 -10.39
N LEU A 97 6.02 -2.52 -9.07
CA LEU A 97 5.87 -1.46 -8.10
C LEU A 97 7.10 -0.56 -8.19
N ARG A 98 6.88 0.75 -8.22
CA ARG A 98 7.96 1.70 -7.95
C ARG A 98 7.66 2.47 -6.69
N VAL A 99 8.68 2.77 -5.93
CA VAL A 99 8.55 3.60 -4.75
C VAL A 99 9.13 4.96 -5.05
N LEU A 100 8.36 5.95 -4.61
CA LEU A 100 8.67 7.36 -4.65
C LEU A 100 9.16 7.73 -3.26
N LEU A 101 10.41 8.14 -3.15
CA LEU A 101 10.98 8.63 -1.90
C LEU A 101 11.41 10.07 -2.08
N SER A 102 11.11 10.86 -1.05
CA SER A 102 11.49 12.26 -0.92
C SER A 102 10.82 13.18 -1.94
N LEU A 103 10.39 14.35 -1.46
CA LEU A 103 10.02 15.46 -2.33
C LEU A 103 11.24 16.40 -2.42
N ASP A 104 11.51 16.93 -3.60
CA ASP A 104 12.39 18.09 -3.75
C ASP A 104 11.76 19.33 -3.07
N GLU A 105 12.52 20.42 -3.01
CA GLU A 105 12.04 21.70 -2.47
C GLU A 105 10.83 22.26 -3.23
N GLU A 106 10.51 21.70 -4.40
CA GLU A 106 9.45 22.09 -5.31
C GLU A 106 8.25 21.11 -5.28
N GLY A 107 8.28 20.10 -4.40
CA GLY A 107 7.20 19.13 -4.19
C GLY A 107 7.14 17.99 -5.23
N ARG A 108 8.25 17.67 -5.90
CA ARG A 108 8.37 16.59 -6.89
C ARG A 108 9.18 15.43 -6.33
N PHE A 109 8.84 14.22 -6.72
CA PHE A 109 9.58 13.04 -6.24
C PHE A 109 10.92 12.89 -6.97
N GLU A 110 12.02 12.91 -6.22
CA GLU A 110 13.38 12.83 -6.78
C GLU A 110 13.84 11.39 -7.02
N ASP A 111 13.40 10.45 -6.18
CA ASP A 111 13.94 9.08 -6.20
C ASP A 111 12.86 8.05 -6.53
N ILE A 112 12.80 7.65 -7.80
CA ILE A 112 11.85 6.66 -8.34
C ILE A 112 12.57 5.34 -8.59
N ARG A 113 12.47 4.41 -7.64
CA ARG A 113 13.12 3.09 -7.76
C ARG A 113 12.10 1.98 -7.87
N ALA A 114 12.46 0.91 -8.59
CA ALA A 114 11.69 -0.33 -8.51
C ALA A 114 11.77 -0.87 -7.08
N ILE A 115 10.64 -1.34 -6.56
CA ILE A 115 10.57 -2.03 -5.27
C ILE A 115 9.91 -3.38 -5.49
N CYS A 116 10.36 -4.42 -4.79
CA CYS A 116 9.63 -5.67 -4.80
C CYS A 116 8.43 -5.60 -3.84
N PRO A 117 7.37 -6.42 -4.03
CA PRO A 117 6.20 -6.43 -3.15
C PRO A 117 6.52 -6.67 -1.67
N TYR A 118 7.55 -7.47 -1.38
CA TYR A 118 7.98 -7.74 -0.01
C TYR A 118 8.50 -6.46 0.67
N ASP A 119 9.48 -5.80 0.07
CA ASP A 119 10.04 -4.55 0.61
C ASP A 119 8.97 -3.45 0.72
N ALA A 120 7.98 -3.46 -0.19
CA ALA A 120 6.85 -2.54 -0.10
C ALA A 120 5.97 -2.80 1.13
N VAL A 121 5.64 -4.07 1.40
CA VAL A 121 4.89 -4.46 2.60
C VAL A 121 5.67 -4.14 3.87
N GLU A 122 6.96 -4.47 3.94
CA GLU A 122 7.78 -4.13 5.10
C GLU A 122 7.84 -2.62 5.36
N LYS A 123 7.89 -1.82 4.29
CA LYS A 123 8.04 -0.38 4.39
C LYS A 123 6.74 0.35 4.71
N PHE A 124 5.62 -0.12 4.17
CA PHE A 124 4.35 0.62 4.19
C PHE A 124 3.20 -0.10 4.90
N GLY A 125 3.31 -1.42 5.09
CA GLY A 125 2.23 -2.27 5.55
C GLY A 125 1.23 -2.59 4.44
N LEU A 126 0.77 -3.83 4.40
CA LEU A 126 -0.20 -4.29 3.40
C LEU A 126 -1.50 -3.49 3.42
N ASP A 127 -2.03 -3.21 4.61
CA ASP A 127 -3.31 -2.52 4.78
C ASP A 127 -3.28 -1.10 4.21
N GLN A 128 -2.18 -0.37 4.43
CA GLN A 128 -2.03 0.99 3.91
C GLN A 128 -1.89 0.99 2.38
N ILE A 129 -1.17 0.00 1.82
CA ILE A 129 -1.09 -0.20 0.37
C ILE A 129 -2.49 -0.46 -0.20
N ARG A 130 -3.26 -1.37 0.40
CA ARG A 130 -4.63 -1.70 -0.02
C ARG A 130 -5.59 -0.51 0.09
N TYR A 131 -5.49 0.27 1.16
CA TYR A 131 -6.26 1.49 1.32
C TYR A 131 -5.97 2.48 0.18
N GLY A 132 -4.69 2.70 -0.13
CA GLY A 132 -4.28 3.55 -1.22
C GLY A 132 -4.74 3.03 -2.60
N LEU A 133 -4.67 1.72 -2.83
CA LEU A 133 -5.22 1.08 -4.03
C LEU A 133 -6.72 1.37 -4.15
N ALA A 134 -7.50 1.18 -3.08
CA ALA A 134 -8.94 1.44 -3.09
C ALA A 134 -9.26 2.92 -3.36
N ALA A 135 -8.52 3.85 -2.73
CA ALA A 135 -8.67 5.29 -2.96
C ALA A 135 -8.46 5.66 -4.44
N LEU A 136 -7.49 5.02 -5.10
CA LEU A 136 -7.20 5.20 -6.52
C LEU A 136 -8.39 4.78 -7.41
N PHE A 137 -9.01 3.64 -7.11
CA PHE A 137 -10.21 3.17 -7.80
C PHE A 137 -11.38 4.15 -7.65
N ILE A 138 -11.64 4.59 -6.41
CA ILE A 138 -12.73 5.52 -6.12
C ILE A 138 -12.54 6.83 -6.87
N ARG A 139 -11.32 7.39 -6.86
CA ARG A 139 -11.00 8.62 -7.61
C ARG A 139 -11.24 8.44 -9.10
N LYS A 140 -10.73 7.36 -9.70
CA LYS A 140 -10.90 7.14 -11.15
C LYS A 140 -12.36 6.90 -11.53
N PHE A 141 -13.11 6.23 -10.67
CA PHE A 141 -14.55 6.06 -10.86
C PHE A 141 -15.26 7.42 -10.95
N MET A 142 -14.99 8.33 -10.01
CA MET A 142 -15.56 9.68 -10.03
C MET A 142 -15.17 10.46 -11.30
N GLU A 143 -13.90 10.42 -11.72
CA GLU A 143 -13.45 11.06 -12.97
C GLU A 143 -14.19 10.51 -14.21
N LEU A 144 -14.46 9.20 -14.25
CA LEU A 144 -15.21 8.58 -15.35
C LEU A 144 -16.68 8.96 -15.34
N GLU A 145 -17.30 9.11 -14.17
CA GLU A 145 -18.67 9.61 -14.05
C GLU A 145 -18.81 11.04 -14.56
N GLU A 146 -17.86 11.91 -14.22
CA GLU A 146 -17.82 13.29 -14.72
C GLU A 146 -17.67 13.33 -16.25
N LYS A 147 -16.72 12.55 -16.80
CA LYS A 147 -16.53 12.44 -18.26
C LYS A 147 -17.78 11.92 -18.96
N ARG A 148 -18.45 10.92 -18.39
CA ARG A 148 -19.73 10.38 -18.90
C ARG A 148 -20.78 11.48 -18.99
N ASP A 149 -20.90 12.30 -17.95
CA ASP A 149 -21.93 13.33 -17.89
C ASP A 149 -21.65 14.49 -18.87
N VAL A 150 -20.38 14.84 -19.06
CA VAL A 150 -19.95 15.79 -20.11
C VAL A 150 -20.29 15.26 -21.50
N LEU A 151 -19.95 14.00 -21.79
CA LEU A 151 -20.24 13.37 -23.08
C LEU A 151 -21.74 13.27 -23.36
N ARG A 152 -22.56 12.95 -22.33
CA ARG A 152 -24.02 12.95 -22.45
C ARG A 152 -24.56 14.32 -22.83
N LYS A 153 -24.06 15.41 -22.22
CA LYS A 153 -24.43 16.79 -22.56
C LYS A 153 -24.02 17.15 -23.99
N GLN A 154 -22.83 16.76 -24.42
CA GLN A 154 -22.36 17.00 -25.79
C GLN A 154 -23.19 16.24 -26.82
N LEU A 155 -23.51 14.97 -26.55
CA LEU A 155 -24.34 14.15 -27.41
C LEU A 155 -25.77 14.72 -27.56
N ALA A 156 -26.36 15.20 -26.47
CA ALA A 156 -27.67 15.87 -26.51
C ALA A 156 -27.61 17.11 -27.40
N LYS A 157 -26.59 17.98 -27.23
CA LYS A 157 -26.40 19.16 -28.08
C LYS A 157 -26.20 18.81 -29.56
N ALA A 158 -25.43 17.76 -29.85
CA ALA A 158 -25.19 17.31 -31.22
C ALA A 158 -26.49 16.80 -31.88
N ARG A 159 -27.29 16.02 -31.15
CA ARG A 159 -28.61 15.55 -31.61
C ARG A 159 -29.58 16.71 -31.86
N ASP A 160 -29.62 17.69 -30.97
CA ASP A 160 -30.45 18.88 -31.15
C ASP A 160 -30.02 19.71 -32.37
N ALA A 161 -28.72 19.83 -32.60
CA ALA A 161 -28.17 20.53 -33.76
C ALA A 161 -28.52 19.81 -35.07
N GLN A 162 -28.38 18.48 -35.10
CA GLN A 162 -28.74 17.65 -36.24
C GLN A 162 -30.24 17.73 -36.57
N ALA A 163 -31.10 17.61 -35.55
CA ALA A 163 -32.55 17.74 -35.71
C ALA A 163 -33.00 19.13 -36.20
N ARG A 164 -32.22 20.19 -35.92
CA ARG A 164 -32.47 21.54 -36.46
C ARG A 164 -31.99 21.70 -37.90
N GLN A 165 -30.93 20.99 -38.30
CA GLN A 165 -30.47 20.96 -39.69
C GLN A 165 -31.45 20.21 -40.59
N GLU A 166 -32.02 19.09 -40.13
CA GLU A 166 -33.00 18.29 -40.88
C GLU A 166 -34.36 18.99 -41.06
N ARG A 167 -34.62 20.09 -40.33
CA ARG A 167 -35.84 20.90 -40.40
C ARG A 167 -35.72 22.16 -41.25
N ARG A 168 -34.54 22.45 -41.81
CA ARG A 168 -34.28 23.57 -42.72
C ARG A 168 -34.18 23.06 -44.14
#